data_AF-A0A4X2KE49-F1
#
_entry.id   AF-A0A4X2KE49-F1
#
_cell.length_a   1.000
_cell.length_b   1.000
_cell.length_c   1.000
_cell.angle_alpha   90.00
_cell.angle_beta   90.00
_cell.angle_gamma   90.00
#
_symmetry.space_group_name_H-M   'P 1'
#
loop_
_entity.id
_entity.type
_entity.pdbx_description
1 polymer ?
#
loop_
_entity_poly.entity_id
_entity_poly.type
_entity_poly.pdbx_seq_one_letter_code
_entity_poly.pdbx_strand_id
1 'polypeptide(L)'
;MCSQYCISLADVKKAHSNIEDLVHITPILTSSILNQLAGRKLFFKCELFQKTGSFKIRGALNAIQGLTFSPSDGKKPKAVVTHSSGNHGQALSYAAKLKGIPAYIVVPRTAPSCKKSAIQGYGATIIDCEPSDESRTTVAARIVKQTEGTMVHPNQCPAVMAGQGTIALEVLEQVPAVDALVVPVGGGGMISGIAVTVKALRPEVKVYAAEPCNADDCFQSKLKGELTPNPSPPVTIADGVKSSIGPNTWPIIRDLVDEVFTVTEDEIKHATQLVWERMKLLIEPTAAVGVAAVLGERFRKVVPAAQAICVVLSGGNVDLTSLRWLKQPEGPPRSQKWPRSPAPTPGSSRPAVCWEYRGEARKRRKPQWKIISSLDFTGSRLPGCLLTTIFSTDICKIRKEDVLSAVSEEPPAP
;
A
#
# COMPACT_ATOMS: atom_id res chain seq x y z
N MET A 1 19.19 3.50 -34.42
CA MET A 1 19.06 2.04 -34.19
C MET A 1 17.87 1.84 -33.28
N CYS A 2 16.87 1.04 -33.68
CA CYS A 2 15.75 0.72 -32.80
C CYS A 2 16.27 -0.26 -31.74
N SER A 3 16.58 0.21 -30.54
CA SER A 3 17.01 -0.65 -29.44
C SER A 3 15.92 -1.69 -29.18
N GLN A 4 16.20 -2.96 -29.43
CA GLN A 4 15.22 -4.04 -29.22
C GLN A 4 15.18 -4.38 -27.73
N TYR A 5 14.18 -3.87 -27.02
CA TYR A 5 13.89 -4.25 -25.64
C TYR A 5 13.15 -5.60 -25.57
N CYS A 6 13.06 -6.19 -24.37
CA CYS A 6 12.34 -7.45 -24.16
C CYS A 6 10.81 -7.33 -24.25
N ILE A 7 10.28 -6.10 -24.31
CA ILE A 7 8.85 -5.80 -24.51
C ILE A 7 8.69 -4.60 -25.46
N SER A 8 7.57 -4.55 -26.16
CA SER A 8 7.17 -3.47 -27.07
C SER A 8 5.77 -2.94 -26.74
N LEU A 9 5.35 -1.84 -27.39
CA LEU A 9 3.97 -1.35 -27.29
C LEU A 9 2.95 -2.42 -27.74
N ALA A 10 3.30 -3.25 -28.73
CA ALA A 10 2.42 -4.31 -29.21
C ALA A 10 2.16 -5.35 -28.12
N ASP A 11 3.18 -5.70 -27.33
CA ASP A 11 3.03 -6.61 -26.19
C ASP A 11 2.13 -6.03 -25.11
N VAL A 12 2.23 -4.71 -24.84
CA VAL A 12 1.38 -4.03 -23.86
C VAL A 12 -0.08 -3.96 -24.35
N LYS A 13 -0.33 -3.63 -25.62
CA LYS A 13 -1.68 -3.63 -26.20
C LYS A 13 -2.31 -5.03 -26.18
N LYS A 14 -1.52 -6.06 -26.50
CA LYS A 14 -1.94 -7.46 -26.36
C LYS A 14 -2.25 -7.80 -24.90
N ALA A 15 -1.40 -7.37 -23.98
CA ALA A 15 -1.63 -7.58 -22.55
C ALA A 15 -2.92 -6.91 -22.07
N HIS A 16 -3.22 -5.70 -22.53
CA HIS A 16 -4.46 -4.99 -22.22
C HIS A 16 -5.68 -5.81 -22.67
N SER A 17 -5.70 -6.21 -23.95
CA SER A 17 -6.79 -7.01 -24.52
C SER A 17 -6.97 -8.33 -23.77
N ASN A 18 -5.88 -8.97 -23.32
CA ASN A 18 -5.97 -10.20 -22.55
C ASN A 18 -6.65 -9.97 -21.19
N ILE A 19 -6.38 -8.86 -20.51
CA ILE A 19 -6.74 -8.69 -19.10
C ILE A 19 -7.94 -7.76 -18.85
N GLU A 20 -8.44 -7.05 -19.86
CA GLU A 20 -9.43 -5.97 -19.69
C GLU A 20 -10.69 -6.40 -18.93
N ASP A 21 -11.24 -7.57 -19.22
CA ASP A 21 -12.41 -8.12 -18.52
C ASP A 21 -12.11 -8.68 -17.12
N LEU A 22 -10.82 -8.79 -16.79
CA LEU A 22 -10.34 -9.43 -15.56
C LEU A 22 -9.74 -8.44 -14.57
N VAL A 23 -9.58 -7.18 -14.90
CA VAL A 23 -9.06 -6.12 -14.02
C VAL A 23 -10.06 -4.97 -13.90
N HIS A 24 -9.89 -4.13 -12.88
CA HIS A 24 -10.63 -2.87 -12.81
C HIS A 24 -9.92 -1.82 -13.66
N ILE A 25 -10.66 -1.05 -14.45
CA ILE A 25 -10.19 0.26 -14.92
C ILE A 25 -10.21 1.20 -13.73
N THR A 26 -9.08 1.35 -13.05
CA THR A 26 -9.02 2.07 -11.78
C THR A 26 -9.23 3.57 -12.00
N PRO A 27 -9.87 4.29 -11.05
CA PRO A 27 -10.14 5.71 -11.22
C PRO A 27 -8.86 6.55 -11.17
N ILE A 28 -8.94 7.73 -11.77
CA ILE A 28 -8.03 8.85 -11.50
C ILE A 28 -8.70 9.75 -10.46
N LEU A 29 -8.06 9.96 -9.32
CA LEU A 29 -8.49 10.93 -8.33
C LEU A 29 -7.61 12.19 -8.36
N THR A 30 -8.08 13.26 -7.72
CA THR A 30 -7.35 14.53 -7.59
C THR A 30 -7.44 15.01 -6.14
N SER A 31 -6.60 15.99 -5.78
CA SER A 31 -6.66 16.59 -4.44
C SER A 31 -6.23 18.05 -4.48
N SER A 32 -7.13 18.96 -4.12
CA SER A 32 -6.85 20.41 -4.13
C SER A 32 -5.70 20.79 -3.20
N ILE A 33 -5.60 20.15 -2.03
CA ILE A 33 -4.51 20.42 -1.08
C ILE A 33 -3.17 19.91 -1.59
N LEU A 34 -3.11 18.71 -2.19
CA LEU A 34 -1.85 18.23 -2.77
C LEU A 34 -1.45 19.04 -4.01
N ASN A 35 -2.42 19.52 -4.79
CA ASN A 35 -2.16 20.45 -5.90
C ASN A 35 -1.51 21.74 -5.40
N GLN A 36 -2.04 22.32 -4.32
CA GLN A 36 -1.48 23.53 -3.71
C GLN A 36 -0.06 23.30 -3.18
N LEU A 37 0.18 22.19 -2.49
CA LEU A 37 1.51 21.85 -1.95
C LEU A 37 2.55 21.64 -3.05
N ALA A 38 2.18 20.93 -4.13
CA ALA A 38 3.05 20.71 -5.28
C ALA A 38 3.22 21.99 -6.13
N GLY A 39 2.21 22.87 -6.15
CA GLY A 39 2.11 24.00 -7.07
C GLY A 39 1.74 23.56 -8.49
N ARG A 40 1.01 22.44 -8.63
CA ARG A 40 0.72 21.75 -9.91
C ARG A 40 -0.62 21.03 -9.86
N LYS A 41 -1.12 20.57 -11.02
CA LYS A 41 -2.29 19.69 -11.10
C LYS A 41 -1.85 18.24 -10.96
N LEU A 42 -2.21 17.61 -9.85
CA LEU A 42 -1.91 16.21 -9.58
C LEU A 42 -3.12 15.33 -9.85
N PHE A 43 -2.85 14.23 -10.53
CA PHE A 43 -3.74 13.13 -10.81
C PHE A 43 -3.18 11.88 -10.14
N PHE A 44 -4.04 11.04 -9.60
CA PHE A 44 -3.63 9.87 -8.84
C PHE A 44 -4.27 8.63 -9.45
N LYS A 45 -3.47 7.79 -10.10
CA LYS A 45 -3.92 6.51 -10.66
C LYS A 45 -4.03 5.48 -9.55
N CYS A 46 -5.27 5.16 -9.17
CA CYS A 46 -5.60 4.44 -7.95
C CYS A 46 -5.50 2.91 -8.07
N GLU A 47 -4.30 2.39 -8.35
CA GLU A 47 -4.05 0.94 -8.39
C GLU A 47 -4.18 0.25 -7.02
N LEU A 48 -4.30 1.00 -5.91
CA LEU A 48 -4.75 0.46 -4.62
C LEU A 48 -6.14 -0.20 -4.67
N PHE A 49 -7.01 0.21 -5.61
CA PHE A 49 -8.36 -0.35 -5.79
C PHE A 49 -8.40 -1.53 -6.75
N GLN A 50 -7.25 -1.92 -7.28
CA GLN A 50 -7.17 -3.05 -8.17
C GLN A 50 -7.41 -4.37 -7.40
N LYS A 51 -7.85 -5.42 -8.10
CA LYS A 51 -7.94 -6.76 -7.53
C LYS A 51 -6.62 -7.15 -6.87
N THR A 52 -6.68 -7.79 -5.70
CA THR A 52 -5.53 -8.09 -4.82
C THR A 52 -4.84 -6.87 -4.20
N GLY A 53 -5.43 -5.68 -4.31
CA GLY A 53 -5.00 -4.47 -3.61
C GLY A 53 -3.78 -3.76 -4.22
N SER A 54 -3.36 -4.13 -5.44
CA SER A 54 -2.24 -3.49 -6.14
C SER A 54 -2.25 -3.74 -7.65
N PHE A 55 -1.42 -2.98 -8.36
CA PHE A 55 -1.24 -3.11 -9.81
C PHE A 55 -0.76 -4.49 -10.29
N LYS A 56 -0.15 -5.28 -9.39
CA LYS A 56 0.56 -6.52 -9.74
C LYS A 56 -0.33 -7.54 -10.45
N ILE A 57 -1.65 -7.48 -10.21
CA ILE A 57 -2.60 -8.40 -10.86
C ILE A 57 -2.59 -8.30 -12.37
N ARG A 58 -2.28 -7.13 -12.95
CA ARG A 58 -2.27 -6.93 -14.40
C ARG A 58 -1.25 -7.84 -15.08
N GLY A 59 0.01 -7.78 -14.63
CA GLY A 59 1.08 -8.63 -15.12
C GLY A 59 0.94 -10.09 -14.71
N ALA A 60 0.39 -10.38 -13.53
CA ALA A 60 0.14 -11.75 -13.13
C ALA A 60 -0.91 -12.43 -14.04
N LEU A 61 -2.03 -11.77 -14.31
CA LEU A 61 -3.05 -12.26 -15.24
C LEU A 61 -2.49 -12.39 -16.66
N ASN A 62 -1.77 -11.40 -17.16
CA ASN A 62 -1.19 -11.48 -18.50
C ASN A 62 -0.20 -12.65 -18.63
N ALA A 63 0.66 -12.85 -17.63
CA ALA A 63 1.59 -13.98 -17.62
C ALA A 63 0.85 -15.33 -17.59
N ILE A 64 -0.14 -15.49 -16.71
CA ILE A 64 -0.94 -16.73 -16.62
C ILE A 64 -1.72 -16.99 -17.92
N GLN A 65 -2.27 -15.96 -18.55
CA GLN A 65 -2.95 -16.10 -19.83
C GLN A 65 -1.97 -16.52 -20.93
N GLY A 66 -0.81 -15.87 -21.04
CA GLY A 66 0.23 -16.27 -22.00
C GLY A 66 0.66 -17.73 -21.86
N LEU A 67 0.76 -18.24 -20.63
CA LEU A 67 1.09 -19.65 -20.37
C LEU A 67 -0.04 -20.64 -20.70
N THR A 68 -1.29 -20.19 -20.65
CA THR A 68 -2.45 -21.08 -20.90
C THR A 68 -2.88 -21.10 -22.37
N PHE A 69 -2.56 -20.04 -23.12
CA PHE A 69 -2.87 -19.92 -24.55
C PHE A 69 -1.67 -20.22 -25.47
N SER A 70 -0.52 -20.68 -24.94
CA SER A 70 0.63 -21.03 -25.77
C SER A 70 0.28 -22.19 -26.72
N PRO A 71 0.37 -22.01 -28.06
CA PRO A 71 -0.21 -22.92 -29.05
C PRO A 71 0.45 -24.30 -29.18
N SER A 72 1.64 -24.51 -28.61
CA SER A 72 2.45 -25.69 -28.95
C SER A 72 1.88 -27.01 -28.42
N ASP A 73 1.10 -26.98 -27.32
CA ASP A 73 0.75 -28.21 -26.61
C ASP A 73 -0.70 -28.25 -26.08
N GLY A 74 -1.42 -27.11 -26.04
CA GLY A 74 -2.76 -27.00 -25.44
C GLY A 74 -2.84 -27.34 -23.93
N LYS A 75 -1.69 -27.57 -23.28
CA LYS A 75 -1.60 -28.01 -21.89
C LYS A 75 -1.34 -26.81 -20.97
N LYS A 76 -2.14 -26.71 -19.91
CA LYS A 76 -1.89 -25.79 -18.80
C LYS A 76 -0.52 -26.11 -18.16
N PRO A 77 0.22 -25.12 -17.64
CA PRO A 77 1.43 -25.40 -16.88
C PRO A 77 1.10 -26.25 -15.64
N LYS A 78 2.00 -27.17 -15.29
CA LYS A 78 1.83 -28.06 -14.12
C LYS A 78 1.71 -27.27 -12.82
N ALA A 79 2.48 -26.19 -12.71
CA ALA A 79 2.43 -25.23 -11.62
C ALA A 79 3.03 -23.89 -12.06
N VAL A 80 2.81 -22.85 -11.27
CA VAL A 80 3.56 -21.60 -11.36
C VAL A 80 4.32 -21.35 -10.07
N VAL A 81 5.52 -20.80 -10.21
CA VAL A 81 6.43 -20.52 -9.10
C VAL A 81 6.85 -19.06 -9.15
N THR A 82 6.97 -18.40 -8.00
CA THR A 82 7.61 -17.08 -7.90
C THR A 82 8.30 -16.92 -6.55
N HIS A 83 9.19 -15.93 -6.43
CA HIS A 83 9.62 -15.41 -5.13
C HIS A 83 8.99 -14.03 -4.89
N SER A 84 8.00 -13.94 -4.00
CA SER A 84 7.45 -12.67 -3.56
C SER A 84 6.64 -12.85 -2.28
N SER A 85 7.08 -12.20 -1.21
CA SER A 85 6.34 -12.10 0.05
C SER A 85 5.16 -11.14 0.02
N GLY A 86 4.93 -10.43 -1.09
CA GLY A 86 3.97 -9.33 -1.11
C GLY A 86 3.05 -9.34 -2.32
N ASN A 87 2.86 -8.15 -2.88
CA ASN A 87 1.83 -7.88 -3.88
C ASN A 87 1.86 -8.84 -5.08
N HIS A 88 3.04 -9.22 -5.58
CA HIS A 88 3.13 -10.16 -6.70
C HIS A 88 2.75 -11.60 -6.30
N GLY A 89 3.11 -12.02 -5.08
CA GLY A 89 2.70 -13.33 -4.56
C GLY A 89 1.19 -13.46 -4.49
N GLN A 90 0.49 -12.44 -3.96
CA GLN A 90 -0.97 -12.40 -3.91
C GLN A 90 -1.59 -12.39 -5.32
N ALA A 91 -1.11 -11.51 -6.19
CA ALA A 91 -1.58 -11.38 -7.56
C ALA A 91 -1.43 -12.69 -8.36
N LEU A 92 -0.26 -13.34 -8.28
CA LEU A 92 -0.02 -14.62 -8.96
C LEU A 92 -0.88 -15.74 -8.39
N SER A 93 -1.03 -15.80 -7.07
CA SER A 93 -1.90 -16.79 -6.40
C SER A 93 -3.34 -16.67 -6.87
N TYR A 94 -3.88 -15.44 -6.90
CA TYR A 94 -5.23 -15.18 -7.39
C TYR A 94 -5.37 -15.51 -8.88
N ALA A 95 -4.44 -15.06 -9.73
CA ALA A 95 -4.49 -15.33 -11.17
C ALA A 95 -4.40 -16.83 -11.48
N ALA A 96 -3.54 -17.57 -10.77
CA ALA A 96 -3.41 -19.02 -10.92
C ALA A 96 -4.67 -19.76 -10.46
N LYS A 97 -5.28 -19.34 -9.35
CA LYS A 97 -6.57 -19.88 -8.86
C LYS A 97 -7.68 -19.77 -9.90
N LEU A 98 -7.79 -18.64 -10.61
CA LEU A 98 -8.79 -18.45 -11.66
C LEU A 98 -8.66 -19.44 -12.83
N LYS A 99 -7.46 -19.98 -13.07
CA LYS A 99 -7.20 -20.95 -14.14
C LYS A 99 -7.05 -22.40 -13.64
N GLY A 100 -7.17 -22.62 -12.33
CA GLY A 100 -6.97 -23.93 -11.70
C GLY A 100 -5.52 -24.41 -11.81
N ILE A 101 -4.55 -23.50 -11.73
CA ILE A 101 -3.12 -23.82 -11.78
C ILE A 101 -2.56 -23.79 -10.35
N PRO A 102 -1.82 -24.82 -9.90
CA PRO A 102 -1.12 -24.79 -8.63
C PRO A 102 -0.11 -23.64 -8.57
N ALA A 103 -0.09 -22.88 -7.48
CA ALA A 103 0.84 -21.77 -7.28
C ALA A 103 1.72 -21.99 -6.05
N TYR A 104 3.03 -21.89 -6.24
CA TYR A 104 4.04 -21.99 -5.18
C TYR A 104 4.75 -20.65 -5.02
N ILE A 105 4.63 -20.06 -3.83
CA ILE A 105 5.15 -18.71 -3.56
C ILE A 105 6.28 -18.82 -2.54
N VAL A 106 7.50 -18.50 -2.97
CA VAL A 106 8.67 -18.42 -2.10
C VAL A 106 8.65 -17.08 -1.36
N VAL A 107 8.64 -17.14 -0.04
CA VAL A 107 8.38 -16.00 0.86
C VAL A 107 9.45 -15.98 1.97
N PRO A 108 10.14 -14.85 2.20
CA PRO A 108 11.00 -14.71 3.37
C PRO A 108 10.27 -14.96 4.70
N ARG A 109 10.91 -15.65 5.63
CA ARG A 109 10.35 -15.93 6.97
C ARG A 109 9.88 -14.66 7.69
N THR A 110 10.57 -13.53 7.47
CA THR A 110 10.30 -12.21 8.06
C THR A 110 9.18 -11.41 7.38
N ALA A 111 8.52 -11.94 6.35
CA ALA A 111 7.46 -11.23 5.65
C ALA A 111 6.23 -10.94 6.55
N PRO A 112 5.56 -9.79 6.38
CA PRO A 112 4.37 -9.44 7.15
C PRO A 112 3.29 -10.53 7.10
N SER A 113 2.67 -10.80 8.25
CA SER A 113 1.66 -11.85 8.40
C SER A 113 0.46 -11.62 7.48
N CYS A 114 0.00 -10.37 7.35
CA CYS A 114 -1.12 -10.03 6.46
C CYS A 114 -0.87 -10.45 4.99
N LYS A 115 0.37 -10.33 4.51
CA LYS A 115 0.74 -10.68 3.14
C LYS A 115 0.83 -12.21 2.98
N LYS A 116 1.36 -12.93 3.98
CA LYS A 116 1.32 -14.40 4.02
C LYS A 116 -0.11 -14.94 4.05
N SER A 117 -0.96 -14.41 4.92
CA SER A 117 -2.36 -14.82 5.05
C SER A 117 -3.15 -14.59 3.77
N ALA A 118 -2.92 -13.48 3.05
CA ALA A 118 -3.56 -13.23 1.77
C ALA A 118 -3.14 -14.25 0.69
N ILE A 119 -1.84 -14.58 0.60
CA ILE A 119 -1.33 -15.61 -0.33
C ILE A 119 -2.01 -16.96 -0.04
N GLN A 120 -2.07 -17.37 1.23
CA GLN A 120 -2.75 -18.60 1.65
C GLN A 120 -4.26 -18.56 1.37
N GLY A 121 -4.92 -17.41 1.58
CA GLY A 121 -6.34 -17.22 1.29
C GLY A 121 -6.69 -17.39 -0.20
N TYR A 122 -5.73 -17.12 -1.09
CA TYR A 122 -5.85 -17.40 -2.53
C TYR A 122 -5.48 -18.85 -2.90
N GLY A 123 -5.20 -19.73 -1.94
CA GLY A 123 -5.01 -21.17 -2.17
C GLY A 123 -3.61 -21.55 -2.67
N ALA A 124 -2.63 -20.64 -2.57
CA ALA A 124 -1.26 -20.95 -2.95
C ALA A 124 -0.46 -21.61 -1.81
N THR A 125 0.52 -22.42 -2.18
CA THR A 125 1.47 -23.03 -1.25
C THR A 125 2.61 -22.06 -0.96
N ILE A 126 2.75 -21.64 0.31
CA ILE A 126 3.88 -20.83 0.75
C ILE A 126 5.09 -21.73 1.01
N ILE A 127 6.25 -21.32 0.48
CA ILE A 127 7.55 -21.93 0.73
C ILE A 127 8.42 -20.90 1.43
N ASP A 128 8.76 -21.12 2.70
CA ASP A 128 9.62 -20.18 3.43
C ASP A 128 11.07 -20.19 2.89
N CYS A 129 11.71 -19.02 2.91
CA CYS A 129 13.14 -18.85 2.63
C CYS A 129 13.77 -17.86 3.61
N GLU A 130 15.10 -17.75 3.58
CA GLU A 130 15.81 -16.70 4.32
C GLU A 130 15.63 -15.33 3.64
N PRO A 131 15.73 -14.22 4.39
CA PRO A 131 15.50 -12.87 3.87
C PRO A 131 16.69 -12.35 3.04
N SER A 132 17.12 -13.10 2.03
CA SER A 132 18.15 -12.71 1.05
C SER A 132 17.72 -13.03 -0.37
N ASP A 133 18.19 -12.24 -1.35
CA ASP A 133 17.88 -12.47 -2.76
C ASP A 133 18.47 -13.79 -3.28
N GLU A 134 19.64 -14.19 -2.77
CA GLU A 134 20.23 -15.50 -3.03
C GLU A 134 19.33 -16.64 -2.56
N SER A 135 18.84 -16.59 -1.31
CA SER A 135 17.96 -17.64 -0.76
C SER A 135 16.67 -17.74 -1.56
N ARG A 136 16.06 -16.59 -1.89
CA ARG A 136 14.83 -16.54 -2.71
C ARG A 136 15.03 -17.20 -4.07
N THR A 137 16.14 -16.89 -4.74
CA THR A 137 16.46 -17.41 -6.07
C THR A 137 16.73 -18.91 -6.03
N THR A 138 17.57 -19.36 -5.09
CA THR A 138 17.93 -20.77 -4.92
C THR A 138 16.72 -21.63 -4.56
N VAL A 139 15.89 -21.17 -3.61
CA VAL A 139 14.67 -21.90 -3.22
C VAL A 139 13.66 -21.91 -4.37
N ALA A 140 13.46 -20.81 -5.10
CA ALA A 140 12.56 -20.78 -6.25
C ALA A 140 13.01 -21.74 -7.36
N ALA A 141 14.31 -21.77 -7.68
CA ALA A 141 14.88 -22.69 -8.67
C ALA A 141 14.69 -24.16 -8.26
N ARG A 142 14.84 -24.47 -6.97
CA ARG A 142 14.56 -25.81 -6.43
C ARG A 142 13.10 -26.20 -6.60
N ILE A 143 12.17 -25.31 -6.25
CA ILE A 143 10.72 -25.57 -6.34
C ILE A 143 10.27 -25.71 -7.80
N VAL A 144 10.81 -24.90 -8.71
CA VAL A 144 10.61 -25.06 -10.16
C VAL A 144 10.96 -26.47 -10.62
N LYS A 145 12.14 -26.99 -10.23
CA LYS A 145 12.56 -28.36 -10.57
C LYS A 145 11.66 -29.42 -9.96
N GLN A 146 11.26 -29.27 -8.69
CA GLN A 146 10.43 -30.26 -7.98
C GLN A 146 8.99 -30.32 -8.48
N THR A 147 8.44 -29.19 -8.91
CA THR A 147 7.04 -29.08 -9.34
C THR A 147 6.87 -29.16 -10.85
N GLU A 148 7.99 -29.15 -11.59
CA GLU A 148 8.02 -28.90 -13.04
C GLU A 148 7.21 -27.65 -13.42
N GLY A 149 7.24 -26.65 -12.53
CA GLY A 149 6.47 -25.43 -12.64
C GLY A 149 7.17 -24.38 -13.47
N THR A 150 6.42 -23.38 -13.94
CA THR A 150 6.97 -22.24 -14.66
C THR A 150 7.26 -21.08 -13.70
N MET A 151 8.48 -20.54 -13.76
CA MET A 151 8.86 -19.35 -13.00
C MET A 151 8.20 -18.09 -13.59
N VAL A 152 7.45 -17.35 -12.77
CA VAL A 152 6.84 -16.07 -13.15
C VAL A 152 7.48 -14.95 -12.33
N HIS A 153 8.64 -14.46 -12.80
CA HIS A 153 9.43 -13.44 -12.09
C HIS A 153 8.62 -12.16 -11.84
N PRO A 154 8.67 -11.55 -10.63
CA PRO A 154 7.83 -10.43 -10.23
C PRO A 154 8.00 -9.13 -11.02
N ASN A 155 9.10 -9.01 -11.77
CA ASN A 155 9.46 -7.79 -12.48
C ASN A 155 10.38 -7.98 -13.71
N GLN A 156 10.95 -9.16 -13.94
CA GLN A 156 11.84 -9.43 -15.08
C GLN A 156 11.16 -10.29 -16.14
N CYS A 157 9.97 -10.83 -15.87
CA CYS A 157 9.20 -11.58 -16.85
C CYS A 157 8.59 -10.59 -17.86
N PRO A 158 8.88 -10.70 -19.18
CA PRO A 158 8.34 -9.79 -20.19
C PRO A 158 6.81 -9.71 -20.17
N ALA A 159 6.12 -10.84 -20.00
CA ALA A 159 4.64 -10.85 -19.89
C ALA A 159 4.15 -10.08 -18.66
N VAL A 160 4.85 -10.19 -17.52
CA VAL A 160 4.54 -9.39 -16.33
C VAL A 160 4.74 -7.91 -16.63
N MET A 161 5.90 -7.52 -17.18
CA MET A 161 6.24 -6.13 -17.52
C MET A 161 5.23 -5.51 -18.49
N ALA A 162 4.86 -6.22 -19.55
CA ALA A 162 3.87 -5.79 -20.53
C ALA A 162 2.48 -5.58 -19.88
N GLY A 163 2.05 -6.49 -19.01
CA GLY A 163 0.81 -6.32 -18.25
C GLY A 163 0.84 -5.08 -17.35
N GLN A 164 1.99 -4.73 -16.77
CA GLN A 164 2.07 -3.52 -15.95
C GLN A 164 2.02 -2.24 -16.79
N GLY A 165 2.50 -2.30 -18.04
CA GLY A 165 2.42 -1.19 -18.98
C GLY A 165 0.99 -0.77 -19.32
N THR A 166 -0.01 -1.64 -19.13
CA THR A 166 -1.42 -1.33 -19.37
C THR A 166 -1.93 -0.14 -18.54
N ILE A 167 -1.30 0.13 -17.38
CA ILE A 167 -1.57 1.31 -16.56
C ILE A 167 -1.40 2.60 -17.39
N ALA A 168 -0.37 2.66 -18.24
CA ALA A 168 -0.10 3.84 -19.05
C ALA A 168 -1.13 4.04 -20.16
N LEU A 169 -1.68 2.96 -20.75
CA LEU A 169 -2.77 3.07 -21.72
C LEU A 169 -3.97 3.78 -21.07
N GLU A 170 -4.37 3.30 -19.89
CA GLU A 170 -5.49 3.88 -19.14
C GLU A 170 -5.19 5.33 -18.71
N VAL A 171 -3.99 5.64 -18.22
CA VAL A 171 -3.63 7.00 -17.80
C VAL A 171 -3.66 7.98 -18.97
N LEU A 172 -3.12 7.60 -20.14
CA LEU A 172 -3.11 8.48 -21.31
C LEU A 172 -4.51 8.75 -21.86
N GLU A 173 -5.43 7.81 -21.69
CA GLU A 173 -6.85 7.97 -22.04
C GLU A 173 -7.61 8.81 -20.99
N GLN A 174 -7.44 8.49 -19.70
CA GLN A 174 -8.15 9.15 -18.60
C GLN A 174 -7.65 10.57 -18.32
N VAL A 175 -6.40 10.89 -18.67
CA VAL A 175 -5.79 12.21 -18.50
C VAL A 175 -5.10 12.64 -19.81
N PRO A 176 -5.86 13.05 -20.85
CA PRO A 176 -5.27 13.41 -22.14
C PRO A 176 -4.29 14.58 -22.09
N ALA A 177 -4.36 15.43 -21.06
CA ALA A 177 -3.47 16.56 -20.86
C ALA A 177 -2.25 16.26 -19.96
N VAL A 178 -1.95 14.98 -19.66
CA VAL A 178 -0.82 14.63 -18.78
C VAL A 178 0.51 15.04 -19.40
N ASP A 179 1.36 15.70 -18.61
CA ASP A 179 2.73 16.09 -18.99
C ASP A 179 3.76 15.09 -18.48
N ALA A 180 3.49 14.46 -17.33
CA ALA A 180 4.40 13.51 -16.71
C ALA A 180 3.68 12.42 -15.90
N LEU A 181 4.29 11.24 -15.85
CA LEU A 181 3.95 10.17 -14.93
C LEU A 181 5.07 10.01 -13.89
N VAL A 182 4.69 9.82 -12.63
CA VAL A 182 5.63 9.50 -11.53
C VAL A 182 5.29 8.11 -11.00
N VAL A 183 6.28 7.21 -11.07
CA VAL A 183 6.11 5.78 -10.85
C VAL A 183 7.09 5.30 -9.79
N PRO A 184 6.62 4.69 -8.68
CA PRO A 184 7.52 4.08 -7.71
C PRO A 184 8.29 2.93 -8.38
N VAL A 185 9.60 2.87 -8.16
CA VAL A 185 10.50 1.86 -8.74
C VAL A 185 11.12 1.01 -7.64
N GLY A 186 11.12 -0.29 -7.89
CA GLY A 186 11.96 -1.28 -7.20
C GLY A 186 12.63 -2.07 -8.32
N GLY A 187 12.27 -3.33 -8.51
CA GLY A 187 12.83 -4.13 -9.61
C GLY A 187 12.41 -3.75 -11.04
N GLY A 188 11.88 -2.55 -11.28
CA GLY A 188 11.76 -1.95 -12.62
C GLY A 188 10.57 -2.38 -13.49
N GLY A 189 9.86 -3.44 -13.16
CA GLY A 189 8.86 -4.03 -14.08
C GLY A 189 7.68 -3.10 -14.45
N MET A 190 7.16 -2.34 -13.47
CA MET A 190 6.07 -1.39 -13.70
C MET A 190 6.51 -0.20 -14.55
N ILE A 191 7.59 0.46 -14.12
CA ILE A 191 8.08 1.65 -14.83
C ILE A 191 8.57 1.31 -16.24
N SER A 192 9.14 0.11 -16.45
CA SER A 192 9.56 -0.31 -17.79
C SER A 192 8.37 -0.47 -18.74
N GLY A 193 7.29 -1.14 -18.29
CA GLY A 193 6.06 -1.26 -19.08
C GLY A 193 5.43 0.10 -19.37
N ILE A 194 5.38 0.98 -18.36
CA ILE A 194 4.86 2.35 -18.52
C ILE A 194 5.73 3.14 -19.50
N ALA A 195 7.06 3.11 -19.36
CA ALA A 195 7.98 3.88 -20.21
C ALA A 195 7.89 3.47 -21.68
N VAL A 196 7.89 2.16 -21.98
CA VAL A 196 7.70 1.66 -23.35
C VAL A 196 6.38 2.15 -23.94
N THR A 197 5.31 2.13 -23.14
CA THR A 197 3.97 2.54 -23.60
C THR A 197 3.89 4.04 -23.85
N VAL A 198 4.33 4.84 -22.88
CA VAL A 198 4.30 6.30 -22.96
C VAL A 198 5.19 6.78 -24.09
N LYS A 199 6.44 6.30 -24.19
CA LYS A 199 7.36 6.76 -25.24
C LYS A 199 6.94 6.35 -26.65
N ALA A 200 6.20 5.26 -26.80
CA ALA A 200 5.69 4.84 -28.10
C ALA A 200 4.43 5.61 -28.54
N LEU A 201 3.58 6.04 -27.60
CA LEU A 201 2.32 6.73 -27.91
C LEU A 201 2.45 8.26 -27.87
N ARG A 202 3.17 8.77 -26.88
CA ARG A 202 3.30 10.18 -26.52
C ARG A 202 4.70 10.49 -25.99
N PRO A 203 5.73 10.50 -26.87
CA PRO A 203 7.14 10.64 -26.47
C PRO A 203 7.46 11.95 -25.73
N GLU A 204 6.62 12.97 -25.89
CA GLU A 204 6.72 14.25 -25.17
C GLU A 204 6.40 14.12 -23.68
N VAL A 205 5.57 13.14 -23.30
CA VAL A 205 5.19 12.90 -21.90
C VAL A 205 6.38 12.30 -21.15
N LYS A 206 6.67 12.87 -19.98
CA LYS A 206 7.81 12.49 -19.15
C LYS A 206 7.48 11.31 -18.26
N VAL A 207 8.44 10.42 -18.05
CA VAL A 207 8.32 9.27 -17.16
C VAL A 207 9.41 9.37 -16.11
N TYR A 208 8.99 9.60 -14.87
CA TYR A 208 9.86 9.75 -13.73
C TYR A 208 9.75 8.57 -12.79
N ALA A 209 10.89 8.07 -12.35
CA ALA A 209 10.97 7.08 -11.29
C ALA A 209 11.03 7.76 -9.93
N ALA A 210 10.49 7.11 -8.92
CA ALA A 210 10.66 7.50 -7.52
C ALA A 210 11.07 6.28 -6.68
N GLU A 211 12.09 6.40 -5.84
CA GLU A 211 12.55 5.32 -4.96
C GLU A 211 13.02 5.84 -3.60
N PRO A 212 13.10 4.98 -2.57
CA PRO A 212 13.68 5.36 -1.28
C PRO A 212 15.17 5.63 -1.40
N CYS A 213 15.70 6.64 -0.67
CA CYS A 213 17.14 6.84 -0.53
C CYS A 213 17.86 5.61 0.03
N ASN A 214 17.16 4.79 0.82
CA ASN A 214 17.71 3.58 1.43
C ASN A 214 17.72 2.36 0.48
N ALA A 215 17.19 2.52 -0.74
CA ALA A 215 17.10 1.49 -1.78
C ALA A 215 17.30 2.14 -3.17
N ASP A 216 18.37 2.94 -3.32
CA ASP A 216 18.56 3.90 -4.42
C ASP A 216 19.27 3.31 -5.65
N ASP A 217 19.14 2.00 -5.89
CA ASP A 217 19.90 1.31 -6.93
C ASP A 217 19.54 1.77 -8.35
N CYS A 218 18.30 2.19 -8.62
CA CYS A 218 17.91 2.71 -9.93
C CYS A 218 18.56 4.08 -10.20
N PHE A 219 18.60 4.95 -9.19
CA PHE A 219 19.23 6.26 -9.22
C PHE A 219 20.73 6.11 -9.43
N GLN A 220 21.39 5.25 -8.65
CA GLN A 220 22.82 4.96 -8.81
C GLN A 220 23.11 4.38 -10.20
N SER A 221 22.26 3.48 -10.68
CA SER A 221 22.42 2.88 -12.01
C SER A 221 22.31 3.95 -13.12
N LYS A 222 21.29 4.81 -13.05
CA LYS A 222 21.11 5.92 -14.01
C LYS A 222 22.25 6.93 -13.95
N LEU A 223 22.74 7.26 -12.76
CA LEU A 223 23.85 8.19 -12.57
C LEU A 223 25.15 7.66 -13.17
N LYS A 224 25.44 6.36 -12.99
CA LYS A 224 26.66 5.71 -13.48
C LYS A 224 26.58 5.25 -14.94
N GLY A 225 25.36 5.11 -15.47
CA GLY A 225 25.13 4.56 -16.81
C GLY A 225 25.27 3.03 -16.89
N GLU A 226 25.33 2.33 -15.75
CA GLU A 226 25.48 0.87 -15.67
C GLU A 226 24.57 0.27 -14.58
N LEU A 227 24.18 -1.00 -14.74
CA LEU A 227 23.35 -1.70 -13.75
C LEU A 227 24.11 -1.88 -12.44
N THR A 228 23.71 -1.15 -11.40
CA THR A 228 24.31 -1.14 -10.07
C THR A 228 23.27 -1.59 -9.04
N PRO A 229 23.23 -2.89 -8.66
CA PRO A 229 22.31 -3.37 -7.63
C PRO A 229 22.63 -2.81 -6.24
N ASN A 230 21.64 -2.84 -5.32
CA ASN A 230 21.87 -2.54 -3.91
C ASN A 230 22.99 -3.43 -3.34
N PRO A 231 23.97 -2.87 -2.60
CA PRO A 231 25.11 -3.64 -2.07
C PRO A 231 24.72 -4.56 -0.91
N SER A 232 23.60 -4.28 -0.25
CA SER A 232 23.04 -5.08 0.85
C SER A 232 21.51 -4.94 0.88
N PRO A 233 20.78 -5.85 1.56
CA PRO A 233 19.33 -5.78 1.65
C PRO A 233 18.83 -4.44 2.22
N PRO A 234 18.04 -3.65 1.46
CA PRO A 234 17.56 -2.33 1.90
C PRO A 234 16.70 -2.35 3.17
N VAL A 235 16.94 -1.37 4.04
CA VAL A 235 16.12 -1.11 5.23
C VAL A 235 15.26 0.13 4.96
N THR A 236 14.03 -0.12 4.52
CA THR A 236 13.04 0.92 4.21
C THR A 236 11.63 0.46 4.59
N ILE A 237 10.78 1.41 4.96
CA ILE A 237 9.34 1.28 5.15
C ILE A 237 8.60 0.96 3.84
N ALA A 238 9.17 1.33 2.69
CA ALA A 238 8.62 1.04 1.37
C ALA A 238 8.94 -0.41 0.97
N ASP A 239 8.30 -1.37 1.63
CA ASP A 239 8.65 -2.79 1.55
C ASP A 239 8.53 -3.41 0.13
N GLY A 240 7.65 -2.86 -0.72
CA GLY A 240 7.41 -3.33 -2.08
C GLY A 240 8.51 -2.97 -3.09
N VAL A 241 9.49 -2.13 -2.72
CA VAL A 241 10.54 -1.61 -3.62
C VAL A 241 11.97 -1.88 -3.11
N LYS A 242 12.14 -2.89 -2.26
CA LYS A 242 13.48 -3.32 -1.79
C LYS A 242 14.33 -4.07 -2.83
N SER A 243 13.71 -4.55 -3.90
CA SER A 243 14.41 -5.32 -4.94
C SER A 243 15.10 -4.39 -5.91
N SER A 244 16.36 -4.68 -6.23
CA SER A 244 17.09 -3.97 -7.26
C SER A 244 16.48 -4.15 -8.66
N ILE A 245 16.66 -3.16 -9.53
CA ILE A 245 16.39 -3.29 -10.97
C ILE A 245 17.20 -4.45 -11.57
N GLY A 246 16.68 -5.07 -12.62
CA GLY A 246 17.29 -6.24 -13.24
C GLY A 246 17.61 -6.06 -14.73
N PRO A 247 18.21 -7.09 -15.35
CA PRO A 247 18.79 -7.02 -16.69
C PRO A 247 17.76 -6.76 -17.81
N ASN A 248 16.50 -7.16 -17.62
CA ASN A 248 15.45 -6.92 -18.61
C ASN A 248 14.85 -5.52 -18.47
N THR A 249 14.78 -5.00 -17.25
CA THR A 249 14.22 -3.67 -16.96
C THR A 249 15.24 -2.55 -17.16
N TRP A 250 16.53 -2.81 -16.90
CA TRP A 250 17.57 -1.80 -16.94
C TRP A 250 17.72 -1.12 -18.31
N PRO A 251 17.82 -1.83 -19.45
CA PRO A 251 17.96 -1.18 -20.75
C PRO A 251 16.80 -0.21 -21.05
N ILE A 252 15.57 -0.59 -20.68
CA ILE A 252 14.38 0.25 -20.84
C ILE A 252 14.47 1.47 -19.93
N ILE A 253 14.84 1.29 -18.66
CA ILE A 253 14.97 2.39 -17.69
C ILE A 253 16.07 3.37 -18.11
N ARG A 254 17.23 2.85 -18.53
CA ARG A 254 18.37 3.64 -19.02
C ARG A 254 17.95 4.55 -20.16
N ASP A 255 17.21 4.01 -21.13
CA ASP A 255 16.93 4.69 -22.40
C ASP A 255 15.63 5.51 -22.39
N LEU A 256 14.60 5.07 -21.65
CA LEU A 256 13.24 5.63 -21.76
C LEU A 256 12.73 6.36 -20.51
N VAL A 257 13.35 6.18 -19.34
CA VAL A 257 12.98 6.91 -18.11
C VAL A 257 13.78 8.21 -18.05
N ASP A 258 13.08 9.34 -17.90
CA ASP A 258 13.67 10.68 -18.02
C ASP A 258 14.54 11.04 -16.79
N GLU A 259 14.12 10.70 -15.58
CA GLU A 259 14.84 11.00 -14.33
C GLU A 259 14.39 10.08 -13.18
N VAL A 260 15.27 9.89 -12.18
CA VAL A 260 14.99 9.16 -10.95
C VAL A 260 15.09 10.08 -9.73
N PHE A 261 14.02 10.16 -8.96
CA PHE A 261 13.96 10.92 -7.71
C PHE A 261 14.07 9.98 -6.51
N THR A 262 14.98 10.31 -5.60
CA THR A 262 15.10 9.62 -4.31
C THR A 262 14.35 10.39 -3.23
N VAL A 263 13.73 9.66 -2.30
CA VAL A 263 13.01 10.23 -1.15
C VAL A 263 13.39 9.53 0.15
N THR A 264 13.46 10.29 1.23
CA THR A 264 13.82 9.81 2.56
C THR A 264 12.67 9.05 3.22
N GLU A 265 12.98 8.24 4.21
CA GLU A 265 11.98 7.49 5.00
C GLU A 265 10.92 8.40 5.63
N ASP A 266 11.31 9.59 6.08
CA ASP A 266 10.39 10.53 6.71
C ASP A 266 9.48 11.23 5.69
N GLU A 267 9.98 11.52 4.49
CA GLU A 267 9.15 11.98 3.38
C GLU A 267 8.12 10.91 2.97
N ILE A 268 8.52 9.63 2.92
CA ILE A 268 7.60 8.52 2.61
C ILE A 268 6.50 8.42 3.67
N LYS A 269 6.85 8.44 4.96
CA LYS A 269 5.87 8.42 6.07
C LYS A 269 4.92 9.61 6.00
N HIS A 270 5.47 10.81 5.81
CA HIS A 270 4.68 12.04 5.74
C HIS A 270 3.72 12.01 4.55
N ALA A 271 4.19 11.63 3.36
CA ALA A 271 3.34 11.51 2.17
C ALA A 271 2.25 10.44 2.35
N THR A 272 2.58 9.31 2.97
CA THR A 272 1.60 8.25 3.30
C THR A 272 0.49 8.79 4.18
N GLN A 273 0.86 9.42 5.31
CA GLN A 273 -0.09 10.01 6.24
C GLN A 273 -0.92 11.11 5.59
N LEU A 274 -0.31 11.97 4.78
CA LEU A 274 -0.99 13.05 4.07
C LEU A 274 -2.06 12.50 3.11
N VAL A 275 -1.76 11.45 2.35
CA VAL A 275 -2.74 10.81 1.47
C VAL A 275 -3.89 10.21 2.28
N TRP A 276 -3.60 9.55 3.41
CA TRP A 276 -4.63 8.98 4.28
C TRP A 276 -5.54 10.07 4.86
N GLU A 277 -4.95 11.13 5.40
CA GLU A 277 -5.68 12.22 6.06
C GLU A 277 -6.44 13.09 5.08
N ARG A 278 -5.92 13.33 3.87
CA ARG A 278 -6.48 14.32 2.95
C ARG A 278 -7.25 13.70 1.79
N MET A 279 -6.85 12.53 1.31
CA MET A 279 -7.53 11.84 0.21
C MET A 279 -8.39 10.66 0.68
N LYS A 280 -8.23 10.21 1.93
CA LYS A 280 -8.95 9.06 2.51
C LYS A 280 -8.66 7.74 1.79
N LEU A 281 -7.50 7.66 1.16
CA LEU A 281 -7.04 6.47 0.42
C LEU A 281 -6.03 5.72 1.27
N LEU A 282 -6.32 4.48 1.66
CA LEU A 282 -5.40 3.64 2.44
C LEU A 282 -4.29 3.05 1.55
N ILE A 283 -3.37 3.90 1.11
CA ILE A 283 -2.20 3.48 0.34
C ILE A 283 -1.15 2.81 1.23
N GLU A 284 -0.39 1.86 0.70
CA GLU A 284 0.81 1.34 1.39
C GLU A 284 2.00 2.32 1.24
N PRO A 285 3.01 2.31 2.13
CA PRO A 285 4.13 3.25 2.07
C PRO A 285 4.87 3.27 0.72
N THR A 286 4.99 2.11 0.06
CA THR A 286 5.55 2.03 -1.29
C THR A 286 4.82 2.89 -2.32
N ALA A 287 3.49 2.97 -2.25
CA ALA A 287 2.70 3.81 -3.16
C ALA A 287 2.87 5.31 -2.87
N ALA A 288 3.27 5.68 -1.64
CA ALA A 288 3.53 7.06 -1.26
C ALA A 288 4.87 7.58 -1.78
N VAL A 289 5.80 6.72 -2.20
CA VAL A 289 7.12 7.11 -2.71
C VAL A 289 7.00 8.10 -3.88
N GLY A 290 6.10 7.84 -4.83
CA GLY A 290 5.83 8.77 -5.93
C GLY A 290 5.19 10.09 -5.50
N VAL A 291 4.36 10.05 -4.45
CA VAL A 291 3.74 11.27 -3.87
C VAL A 291 4.79 12.12 -3.17
N ALA A 292 5.65 11.49 -2.36
CA ALA A 292 6.77 12.14 -1.70
C ALA A 292 7.69 12.83 -2.72
N ALA A 293 8.02 12.15 -3.82
CA ALA A 293 8.87 12.72 -4.86
C ALA A 293 8.25 14.00 -5.44
N VAL A 294 6.96 13.97 -5.82
CA VAL A 294 6.28 15.13 -6.43
C VAL A 294 6.13 16.33 -5.49
N LEU A 295 6.07 16.09 -4.18
CA LEU A 295 6.00 17.13 -3.16
C LEU A 295 7.37 17.70 -2.80
N GLY A 296 8.46 17.01 -3.17
CA GLY A 296 9.83 17.40 -2.84
C GLY A 296 10.34 18.60 -3.63
N GLU A 297 11.23 19.38 -3.00
CA GLU A 297 11.82 20.57 -3.62
C GLU A 297 12.67 20.24 -4.86
N ARG A 298 13.38 19.10 -4.83
CA ARG A 298 14.17 18.61 -5.98
C ARG A 298 13.30 18.42 -7.21
N PHE A 299 12.11 17.83 -7.07
CA PHE A 299 11.19 17.64 -8.18
C PHE A 299 10.74 18.97 -8.77
N ARG A 300 10.44 19.96 -7.91
CA ARG A 300 10.09 21.31 -8.36
C ARG A 300 11.19 21.96 -9.18
N LYS A 301 12.45 21.80 -8.76
CA LYS A 301 13.63 22.37 -9.45
C LYS A 301 13.92 21.69 -10.78
N VAL A 302 13.86 20.36 -10.83
CA VAL A 302 14.25 19.58 -12.03
C VAL A 302 13.16 19.58 -13.09
N VAL A 303 11.89 19.70 -12.71
CA VAL A 303 10.76 19.56 -13.63
C VAL A 303 9.97 20.87 -13.75
N PRO A 304 10.53 22.06 -14.02
CA PRO A 304 9.78 23.32 -13.87
C PRO A 304 8.57 23.45 -14.82
N ALA A 305 8.62 22.79 -15.98
CA ALA A 305 7.63 22.96 -17.05
C ALA A 305 6.34 22.12 -16.86
N ALA A 306 6.40 20.92 -16.30
CA ALA A 306 5.24 20.01 -16.24
C ALA A 306 4.16 20.53 -15.28
N GLN A 307 2.93 20.72 -15.76
CA GLN A 307 1.81 21.25 -14.99
C GLN A 307 0.83 20.16 -14.55
N ALA A 308 0.60 19.16 -15.39
CA ALA A 308 -0.29 18.03 -15.16
C ALA A 308 0.52 16.75 -14.92
N ILE A 309 0.51 16.25 -13.68
CA ILE A 309 1.33 15.10 -13.28
C ILE A 309 0.43 13.98 -12.75
N CYS A 310 0.58 12.78 -13.31
CA CYS A 310 -0.08 11.59 -12.81
C CYS A 310 0.87 10.76 -11.94
N VAL A 311 0.54 10.62 -10.66
CA VAL A 311 1.24 9.75 -9.72
C VAL A 311 0.54 8.40 -9.65
N VAL A 312 1.29 7.30 -9.80
CA VAL A 312 0.74 5.94 -9.67
C VAL A 312 0.71 5.52 -8.20
N LEU A 313 -0.49 5.45 -7.61
CA LEU A 313 -0.71 4.90 -6.27
C LEU A 313 -0.75 3.37 -6.36
N SER A 314 0.44 2.76 -6.36
CA SER A 314 0.66 1.37 -6.79
C SER A 314 -0.06 0.28 -5.98
N GLY A 315 -0.43 0.54 -4.73
CA GLY A 315 -1.08 -0.46 -3.89
C GLY A 315 -1.52 0.05 -2.52
N GLY A 316 -2.35 -0.74 -1.84
CA GLY A 316 -2.94 -0.46 -0.54
C GLY A 316 -2.74 -1.56 0.51
N ASN A 317 -1.85 -2.53 0.24
CA ASN A 317 -1.64 -3.70 1.08
C ASN A 317 -0.73 -3.41 2.28
N VAL A 318 -1.26 -2.68 3.26
CA VAL A 318 -0.55 -2.28 4.48
C VAL A 318 -0.95 -3.13 5.69
N ASP A 319 0.04 -3.55 6.50
CA ASP A 319 -0.22 -4.15 7.80
C ASP A 319 -0.54 -3.04 8.81
N LEU A 320 -1.83 -2.89 9.15
CA LEU A 320 -2.30 -1.86 10.08
C LEU A 320 -1.66 -1.98 11.47
N THR A 321 -1.26 -3.18 11.89
CA THR A 321 -0.61 -3.40 13.19
C THR A 321 0.86 -2.99 13.20
N SER A 322 1.47 -2.85 12.02
CA SER A 322 2.87 -2.45 11.84
C SER A 322 3.08 -0.92 11.84
N LEU A 323 2.00 -0.14 11.86
CA LEU A 323 2.00 1.32 11.73
C LEU A 323 2.45 2.08 12.99
N ARG A 324 3.48 1.58 13.67
CA ARG A 324 4.02 2.18 14.91
C ARG A 324 4.65 3.56 14.71
N TRP A 325 4.95 3.91 13.46
CA TRP A 325 5.52 5.20 13.07
C TRP A 325 4.47 6.31 12.96
N LEU A 326 3.17 5.98 12.90
CA LEU A 326 2.11 6.93 13.20
C LEU A 326 2.22 7.24 14.69
N LYS A 327 3.01 8.25 15.07
CA LYS A 327 3.05 8.71 16.45
C LYS A 327 1.61 8.95 16.89
N GLN A 328 1.20 8.36 18.01
CA GLN A 328 0.03 8.88 18.71
C GLN A 328 0.30 10.36 18.97
N PRO A 329 -0.70 11.26 18.86
CA PRO A 329 -0.55 12.54 19.52
C PRO A 329 -0.13 12.20 20.96
N GLU A 330 0.96 12.80 21.45
CA GLU A 330 1.29 12.64 22.86
C GLU A 330 0.03 13.06 23.61
N GLY A 331 -0.68 12.09 24.19
CA GLY A 331 -1.69 12.39 25.18
C GLY A 331 -1.02 13.28 26.21
N PRO A 332 -1.75 14.23 26.81
CA PRO A 332 -1.17 15.11 27.81
C PRO A 332 -0.35 14.26 28.80
N PRO A 333 0.85 14.69 29.18
CA PRO A 333 1.83 13.87 29.88
C PRO A 333 1.15 13.11 31.01
N ARG A 334 1.28 11.76 31.00
CA ARG A 334 0.75 10.91 32.07
C ARG A 334 1.35 11.40 33.39
N SER A 335 0.51 12.06 34.17
CA SER A 335 0.79 12.61 35.50
C SER A 335 1.96 13.60 35.57
N GLN A 336 1.72 14.85 35.20
CA GLN A 336 2.16 15.89 36.13
C GLN A 336 1.31 15.66 37.39
N LYS A 337 1.89 15.03 38.42
CA LYS A 337 1.23 14.93 39.73
C LYS A 337 0.94 16.36 40.15
N TRP A 338 -0.33 16.77 40.06
CA TRP A 338 -0.77 18.01 40.69
C TRP A 338 -0.31 17.93 42.15
N PRO A 339 0.31 18.98 42.72
CA PRO A 339 0.63 18.97 44.13
C PRO A 339 -0.66 18.61 44.87
N ARG A 340 -0.64 17.50 45.61
CA ARG A 340 -1.78 17.13 46.45
C ARG A 340 -2.02 18.34 47.33
N SER A 341 -3.23 18.91 47.25
CA SER A 341 -3.64 19.91 48.22
C SER A 341 -3.42 19.29 49.61
N PRO A 342 -2.79 20.02 50.55
CA PRO A 342 -2.58 19.48 51.89
C PRO A 342 -3.92 19.00 52.44
N ALA A 343 -3.92 17.84 53.11
CA ALA A 343 -5.11 17.31 53.73
C ALA A 343 -5.72 18.38 54.65
N PRO A 344 -7.05 18.58 54.64
CA PRO A 344 -7.66 19.57 55.50
C PRO A 344 -7.35 19.24 56.95
N THR A 345 -6.83 20.22 57.69
CA THR A 345 -6.70 20.14 59.14
C THR A 345 -8.10 20.01 59.77
N PRO A 346 -8.28 19.16 60.78
CA PRO A 346 -9.57 19.04 61.47
C PRO A 346 -9.97 20.41 62.05
N GLY A 347 -11.13 20.93 61.63
CA GLY A 347 -11.69 22.18 62.17
C GLY A 347 -11.77 23.38 61.21
N SER A 348 -11.42 23.25 59.93
CA SER A 348 -11.58 24.36 58.95
C SER A 348 -12.86 24.21 58.11
N SER A 349 -13.74 25.22 58.19
CA SER A 349 -15.01 25.33 57.46
C SER A 349 -14.82 25.94 56.07
N ARG A 350 -14.24 25.18 55.12
CA ARG A 350 -14.27 25.57 53.71
C ARG A 350 -14.82 24.44 52.83
N PRO A 351 -15.80 24.71 51.95
CA PRO A 351 -16.39 23.68 51.10
C PRO A 351 -15.38 23.23 50.02
N ALA A 352 -15.28 21.92 49.82
CA ALA A 352 -14.50 21.34 48.73
C ALA A 352 -15.19 21.66 47.39
N VAL A 353 -14.50 22.37 46.50
CA VAL A 353 -15.02 22.67 45.16
C VAL A 353 -14.54 21.59 44.20
N CYS A 354 -15.47 20.76 43.71
CA CYS A 354 -15.22 19.82 42.62
C CYS A 354 -15.50 20.53 41.30
N TRP A 355 -14.52 20.60 40.39
CA TRP A 355 -14.72 21.11 39.04
C TRP A 355 -14.91 19.95 38.08
N GLU A 356 -16.05 19.90 37.40
CA GLU A 356 -16.33 18.95 36.33
C GLU A 356 -16.27 19.68 34.97
N TYR A 357 -15.46 19.19 34.03
CA TYR A 357 -15.38 19.75 32.69
C TYR A 357 -16.45 19.11 31.79
N ARG A 358 -17.53 19.83 31.48
CA ARG A 358 -18.44 19.46 30.39
C ARG A 358 -18.01 20.18 29.12
N GLY A 359 -17.42 19.44 28.20
CA GLY A 359 -17.15 19.95 26.85
C GLY A 359 -18.45 20.02 26.05
N GLU A 360 -18.83 21.21 25.60
CA GLU A 360 -19.81 21.37 24.52
C GLU A 360 -19.13 21.84 23.24
N ALA A 361 -19.41 21.10 22.17
CA ALA A 361 -19.12 21.51 20.82
C ALA A 361 -20.09 22.62 20.39
N ARG A 362 -19.50 23.72 19.86
CA ARG A 362 -20.09 24.83 19.07
C ARG A 362 -20.33 26.18 19.79
N LYS A 363 -19.66 27.18 19.20
CA LYS A 363 -19.90 28.64 19.19
C LYS A 363 -19.48 29.46 20.43
N ARG A 364 -18.37 30.19 20.23
CA ARG A 364 -17.96 31.51 20.78
C ARG A 364 -18.78 32.03 21.98
N ARG A 365 -18.26 31.86 23.20
CA ARG A 365 -18.32 32.81 24.35
C ARG A 365 -17.39 32.34 25.48
N LYS A 366 -16.82 33.27 26.25
CA LYS A 366 -15.86 33.01 27.36
C LYS A 366 -16.55 32.23 28.51
N PRO A 367 -15.83 31.37 29.25
CA PRO A 367 -16.42 30.56 30.31
C PRO A 367 -16.84 31.40 31.53
N GLN A 368 -18.01 31.11 32.08
CA GLN A 368 -18.47 31.57 33.39
C GLN A 368 -18.62 30.37 34.32
N TRP A 369 -18.16 30.52 35.57
CA TRP A 369 -18.22 29.50 36.61
C TRP A 369 -19.41 29.74 37.55
N LYS A 370 -20.14 28.68 37.92
CA LYS A 370 -21.21 28.70 38.95
C LYS A 370 -21.00 27.56 39.94
N ILE A 371 -21.21 27.85 41.24
CA ILE A 371 -21.11 26.90 42.35
C ILE A 371 -22.44 26.15 42.51
N ILE A 372 -22.42 24.83 42.64
CA ILE A 372 -23.62 24.00 42.89
C ILE A 372 -23.43 23.21 44.19
N SER A 373 -24.00 23.75 45.28
CA SER A 373 -24.31 23.12 46.58
C SER A 373 -23.18 22.66 47.53
N SER A 374 -23.45 22.83 48.84
CA SER A 374 -22.71 22.33 50.01
C SER A 374 -23.55 21.28 50.72
N LEU A 375 -23.00 20.11 51.06
CA LEU A 375 -23.70 19.07 51.83
C LEU A 375 -22.82 18.51 52.94
N ASP A 376 -23.36 18.55 54.17
CA ASP A 376 -22.83 17.99 55.40
C ASP A 376 -22.98 16.47 55.45
N PHE A 377 -21.95 15.78 55.94
CA PHE A 377 -21.95 14.33 56.14
C PHE A 377 -22.20 13.98 57.61
N THR A 378 -23.41 13.54 57.96
CA THR A 378 -23.65 12.66 59.12
C THR A 378 -24.80 11.67 58.82
N GLY A 379 -24.53 10.38 58.99
CA GLY A 379 -25.58 9.37 59.25
C GLY A 379 -26.04 8.45 58.10
N SER A 380 -25.54 7.21 58.12
CA SER A 380 -26.23 5.94 57.80
C SER A 380 -26.86 5.65 56.41
N ARG A 381 -26.30 4.62 55.76
CA ARG A 381 -26.88 3.53 54.92
C ARG A 381 -27.84 3.88 53.74
N LEU A 382 -27.32 3.62 52.52
CA LEU A 382 -27.87 3.15 51.22
C LEU A 382 -29.38 2.75 51.14
N PRO A 383 -30.06 2.78 49.96
CA PRO A 383 -29.50 2.36 48.65
C PRO A 383 -29.97 3.08 47.35
N GLY A 384 -29.16 2.91 46.30
CA GLY A 384 -29.64 2.72 44.93
C GLY A 384 -29.94 3.97 44.09
N CYS A 385 -29.03 4.32 43.18
CA CYS A 385 -29.42 4.80 41.85
C CYS A 385 -28.35 4.49 40.82
N LEU A 386 -28.81 3.89 39.71
CA LEU A 386 -28.07 3.50 38.54
C LEU A 386 -27.36 4.69 37.89
N LEU A 387 -26.12 4.47 37.43
CA LEU A 387 -25.63 5.10 36.20
C LEU A 387 -24.60 4.16 35.56
N THR A 388 -25.14 3.26 34.74
CA THR A 388 -24.43 2.41 33.80
C THR A 388 -23.76 3.30 32.77
N THR A 389 -22.42 3.32 32.73
CA THR A 389 -21.68 3.79 31.55
C THR A 389 -21.09 2.55 30.88
N ILE A 390 -21.68 2.12 29.78
CA ILE A 390 -21.19 1.03 28.95
C ILE A 390 -20.00 1.56 28.15
N PHE A 391 -18.78 1.16 28.52
CA PHE A 391 -17.70 0.96 27.58
C PHE A 391 -17.84 -0.47 27.05
N SER A 392 -18.20 -0.63 25.78
CA SER A 392 -18.07 -1.92 25.08
C SER A 392 -16.86 -1.85 24.16
N THR A 393 -15.74 -2.34 24.67
CA THR A 393 -14.80 -3.15 23.90
C THR A 393 -15.23 -4.62 24.04
N ASP A 394 -14.95 -5.40 23.00
CA ASP A 394 -14.97 -6.87 22.96
C ASP A 394 -16.29 -7.57 22.57
N ILE A 395 -16.49 -7.69 21.25
CA ILE A 395 -17.16 -8.85 20.65
C ILE A 395 -16.07 -9.74 20.05
N CYS A 396 -15.82 -10.91 20.65
CA CYS A 396 -16.03 -12.23 20.02
C CYS A 396 -15.18 -13.33 20.69
N LYS A 397 -15.80 -14.09 21.60
CA LYS A 397 -15.55 -15.53 21.78
C LYS A 397 -16.89 -16.21 22.04
N ILE A 398 -17.59 -16.57 20.97
CA ILE A 398 -18.67 -17.55 21.06
C ILE A 398 -18.07 -18.90 20.64
N ARG A 399 -18.01 -19.84 21.59
CA ARG A 399 -17.81 -21.26 21.31
C ARG A 399 -19.16 -21.85 20.92
N LYS A 400 -19.15 -22.75 19.93
CA LYS A 400 -20.20 -23.74 19.68
C LYS A 400 -20.36 -24.58 20.95
N GLU A 401 -21.44 -24.42 21.71
CA GLU A 401 -21.98 -25.49 22.57
C GLU A 401 -23.36 -25.21 23.19
N ASP A 402 -23.90 -23.99 23.13
CA ASP A 402 -25.25 -23.76 23.66
C ASP A 402 -26.33 -23.84 22.56
N VAL A 403 -26.46 -25.03 21.99
CA VAL A 403 -27.72 -25.51 21.42
C VAL A 403 -28.44 -26.18 22.58
N LEU A 404 -29.65 -25.70 22.95
CA LEU A 404 -30.84 -26.48 23.31
C LEU A 404 -31.85 -25.66 24.13
N SER A 405 -33.14 -25.84 23.79
CA SER A 405 -34.38 -25.38 24.45
C SER A 405 -34.72 -23.88 24.25
N ALA A 406 -35.90 -23.45 23.80
CA ALA A 406 -37.20 -24.05 23.46
C ALA A 406 -37.85 -23.09 22.43
N VAL A 407 -38.30 -23.53 21.25
CA VAL A 407 -39.66 -23.98 20.89
C VAL A 407 -40.80 -23.12 21.46
N SER A 408 -41.59 -22.56 20.52
CA SER A 408 -42.99 -22.08 20.57
C SER A 408 -43.27 -20.88 21.50
N GLU A 409 -43.96 -19.80 21.12
CA GLU A 409 -45.19 -19.67 20.32
C GLU A 409 -45.29 -18.29 19.64
N GLU A 410 -46.15 -18.22 18.63
CA GLU A 410 -46.53 -17.03 17.85
C GLU A 410 -47.26 -15.93 18.66
N PRO A 411 -47.32 -14.68 18.14
CA PRO A 411 -47.80 -13.51 18.87
C PRO A 411 -49.31 -13.26 18.68
N PRO A 412 -49.91 -12.36 19.49
CA PRO A 412 -51.01 -11.54 19.02
C PRO A 412 -50.60 -10.07 18.92
N ALA A 413 -50.92 -9.48 17.77
CA ALA A 413 -51.03 -8.03 17.54
C ALA A 413 -52.34 -7.50 18.19
N PRO A 414 -52.60 -6.18 18.29
CA PRO A 414 -51.93 -5.03 17.67
C PRO A 414 -51.07 -4.16 18.60
#